data_AF-A0A956GA90-F1
#
_entry.id   AF-A0A956GA90-F1
#
_cell.length_a   1.000
_cell.length_b   1.000
_cell.length_c   1.000
_cell.angle_alpha   90.00
_cell.angle_beta   90.00
_cell.angle_gamma   90.00
#
_symmetry.space_group_name_H-M   'P 1'
#
loop_
_entity.id
_entity.type
_entity.pdbx_description
1 polymer ?
#
loop_
_entity_poly.entity_id
_entity_poly.type
_entity_poly.pdbx_seq_one_letter_code
_entity_poly.pdbx_strand_id
1 'polypeptide(L)'
;MRTPSHITAVALLSTLCLLCVACSDDSTSTPDQGSGAADTSAPAADTGAPTPDTAVAPDTAAACDDNCDTACAGQIMCTPEAAPAQLPGQYPVGEFVIGGFEYWPWAETPPLYPDKIKWGYKAGTPAAQKCMAAAYRRLIRILENPPQELIDFKKKHGVYSFYNWNNDYTGAAGDDIAPAQYQLPWLYEKNLIKWISGTHRDGTCVILDVKHLVDFAKKCMTAYPNC
;
A
#
# COMPACT_ATOMS: atom_id res chain seq x y z
N MET A 1 30.64 -49.65 37.39
CA MET A 1 30.04 -49.35 36.07
C MET A 1 28.91 -48.37 36.32
N ARG A 2 29.09 -47.09 35.94
CA ARG A 2 28.11 -46.00 36.14
C ARG A 2 27.41 -45.73 34.81
N THR A 3 26.09 -45.82 34.79
CA THR A 3 25.20 -45.39 33.70
C THR A 3 25.07 -43.86 33.69
N PRO A 4 24.98 -43.20 32.51
CA PRO A 4 24.70 -41.78 32.44
C PRO A 4 23.19 -41.52 32.39
N SER A 5 22.75 -40.54 33.19
CA SER A 5 21.40 -40.01 33.19
C SER A 5 21.19 -39.07 32.00
N HIS A 6 20.11 -39.30 31.25
CA HIS A 6 19.63 -38.37 30.23
C HIS A 6 18.92 -37.18 30.90
N ILE A 7 19.37 -35.96 30.59
CA ILE A 7 18.69 -34.71 30.94
C ILE A 7 17.86 -34.31 29.72
N THR A 8 16.54 -34.34 29.86
CA THR A 8 15.60 -33.87 28.83
C THR A 8 15.40 -32.37 29.00
N ALA A 9 15.89 -31.57 28.06
CA ALA A 9 15.62 -30.13 28.01
C ALA A 9 14.23 -29.89 27.43
N VAL A 10 13.34 -29.32 28.24
CA VAL A 10 12.03 -28.83 27.81
C VAL A 10 12.22 -27.46 27.18
N ALA A 11 12.04 -27.35 25.87
CA ALA A 11 12.02 -26.08 25.16
C ALA A 11 10.67 -25.39 25.38
N LEU A 12 10.68 -24.27 26.11
CA LEU A 12 9.56 -23.33 26.17
C LEU A 12 9.44 -22.63 24.82
N LEU A 13 8.40 -22.96 24.04
CA LEU A 13 7.93 -22.13 22.93
C LEU A 13 7.30 -20.86 23.51
N SER A 14 8.03 -19.75 23.47
CA SER A 14 7.44 -18.42 23.60
C SER A 14 6.82 -18.02 22.26
N THR A 15 5.50 -18.16 22.16
CA THR A 15 4.69 -17.63 21.06
C THR A 15 4.70 -16.09 21.12
N LEU A 16 5.51 -15.46 20.29
CA LEU A 16 5.47 -14.01 20.07
C LEU A 16 4.31 -13.72 19.11
N CYS A 17 3.13 -13.43 19.65
CA CYS A 17 2.02 -12.87 18.86
C CYS A 17 2.40 -11.45 18.43
N LEU A 18 2.81 -11.30 17.17
CA LEU A 18 2.88 -10.01 16.49
C LEU A 18 1.42 -9.52 16.31
N LEU A 19 1.02 -8.53 17.10
CA LEU A 19 -0.23 -7.79 16.90
C LEU A 19 -0.07 -6.90 15.65
N CYS A 20 -0.44 -7.46 14.50
CA CYS A 20 -0.66 -6.71 13.28
C CYS A 20 -1.91 -5.83 13.45
N VAL A 21 -1.76 -4.56 13.78
CA VAL A 21 -2.87 -3.60 13.62
C VAL A 21 -2.90 -3.18 12.16
N ALA A 22 -3.44 -4.05 11.31
CA ALA A 22 -4.05 -3.59 10.08
C ALA A 22 -5.30 -2.80 10.49
N CYS A 23 -5.54 -1.62 9.93
CA CYS A 23 -6.83 -0.95 10.06
C CYS A 23 -7.86 -1.70 9.19
N SER A 24 -8.11 -2.97 9.50
CA SER A 24 -9.16 -3.80 8.92
C SER A 24 -10.21 -3.96 10.00
N ASP A 25 -11.39 -3.38 9.77
CA ASP A 25 -12.56 -3.54 10.63
C ASP A 25 -12.98 -5.01 10.62
N ASP A 26 -12.81 -5.71 11.75
CA ASP A 26 -13.46 -6.98 12.00
C ASP A 26 -14.81 -6.68 12.68
N SER A 27 -15.81 -6.34 11.88
CA SER A 27 -17.20 -6.30 12.33
C SER A 27 -17.81 -7.68 12.11
N THR A 28 -17.63 -8.54 13.10
CA THR A 28 -18.42 -9.77 13.24
C THR A 28 -19.87 -9.38 13.56
N SER A 29 -20.73 -9.37 12.55
CA SER A 29 -22.17 -9.34 12.74
C SER A 29 -22.68 -10.74 13.04
N THR A 30 -23.11 -10.94 14.28
CA THR A 30 -23.99 -12.05 14.71
C THR A 30 -25.26 -12.06 13.85
N PRO A 31 -25.76 -13.24 13.41
CA PRO A 31 -26.96 -13.32 12.61
C PRO A 31 -28.20 -13.16 13.51
N ASP A 32 -29.10 -12.24 13.15
CA ASP A 32 -30.47 -12.27 13.65
C ASP A 32 -31.43 -12.60 12.50
N GLN A 33 -32.29 -13.57 12.77
CA GLN A 33 -33.32 -14.06 11.87
C GLN A 33 -34.53 -13.12 11.92
N GLY A 34 -35.04 -12.71 10.76
CA GLY A 34 -36.24 -11.90 10.72
C GLY A 34 -36.81 -11.72 9.32
N SER A 35 -37.56 -12.74 8.89
CA SER A 35 -38.67 -12.74 7.91
C SER A 35 -39.07 -11.43 7.22
N GLY A 36 -39.30 -11.50 5.90
CA GLY A 36 -40.31 -10.64 5.27
C GLY A 36 -40.09 -10.32 3.80
N ALA A 37 -40.83 -11.03 2.95
CA ALA A 37 -41.47 -10.60 1.70
C ALA A 37 -40.70 -9.73 0.67
N ALA A 38 -40.73 -10.26 -0.56
CA ALA A 38 -40.49 -9.55 -1.80
C ALA A 38 -41.30 -8.25 -1.92
N ASP A 39 -40.70 -7.21 -2.50
CA ASP A 39 -41.40 -6.44 -3.53
C ASP A 39 -40.45 -5.74 -4.49
N THR A 40 -40.82 -5.84 -5.75
CA THR A 40 -40.37 -5.09 -6.91
C THR A 40 -40.50 -3.58 -6.71
N SER A 41 -39.57 -2.79 -7.25
CA SER A 41 -39.83 -1.64 -8.15
C SER A 41 -38.63 -0.72 -8.27
N ALA A 42 -38.23 -0.45 -9.51
CA ALA A 42 -37.41 0.69 -9.88
C ALA A 42 -38.20 1.99 -9.64
N PRO A 43 -37.57 3.10 -9.19
CA PRO A 43 -38.19 4.41 -9.26
C PRO A 43 -37.88 5.13 -10.57
N ALA A 44 -38.86 5.93 -10.97
CA ALA A 44 -39.06 6.57 -12.25
C ALA A 44 -38.08 7.69 -12.56
N ALA A 45 -38.03 8.00 -13.87
CA ALA A 45 -37.49 9.23 -14.42
C ALA A 45 -38.27 10.44 -13.90
N ASP A 46 -37.53 11.47 -13.46
CA ASP A 46 -38.07 12.79 -13.19
C ASP A 46 -37.41 13.81 -14.11
N THR A 47 -38.28 14.58 -14.76
CA THR A 47 -37.97 15.66 -15.72
C THR A 47 -37.98 16.99 -14.97
N GLY A 48 -36.79 17.55 -14.72
CA GLY A 48 -36.61 18.88 -14.13
C GLY A 48 -35.65 19.74 -14.98
N ALA A 49 -36.11 20.94 -15.33
CA ALA A 49 -35.47 21.92 -16.20
C ALA A 49 -34.18 22.57 -15.61
N PRO A 50 -33.35 23.26 -16.42
CA PRO A 50 -31.93 23.49 -16.13
C PRO A 50 -31.67 24.66 -15.18
N THR A 51 -30.81 24.45 -14.20
CA THR A 51 -30.16 25.52 -13.40
C THR A 51 -28.82 25.94 -14.04
N PRO A 52 -28.44 27.23 -13.97
CA PRO A 52 -27.24 27.76 -14.62
C PRO A 52 -25.96 27.49 -13.81
N ASP A 53 -24.91 27.09 -14.53
CA ASP A 53 -23.48 27.11 -14.20
C ASP A 53 -23.07 26.74 -12.77
N THR A 54 -23.01 25.44 -12.50
CA THR A 54 -21.94 24.90 -11.66
C THR A 54 -20.87 24.39 -12.60
N ALA A 55 -19.67 24.98 -12.53
CA ALA A 55 -18.49 24.48 -13.23
C ALA A 55 -18.29 23.01 -12.83
N VAL A 56 -18.72 22.11 -13.71
CA VAL A 56 -18.41 20.68 -13.64
C VAL A 56 -16.90 20.59 -13.82
N ALA A 57 -16.20 20.24 -12.75
CA ALA A 57 -14.81 19.82 -12.85
C ALA A 57 -14.76 18.71 -13.92
N PRO A 58 -13.84 18.76 -14.89
CA PRO A 58 -13.81 17.78 -15.96
C PRO A 58 -13.49 16.40 -15.38
N ASP A 59 -14.53 15.59 -15.20
CA ASP A 59 -14.46 14.18 -14.77
C ASP A 59 -14.14 13.28 -15.99
N THR A 60 -13.21 13.72 -16.82
CA THR A 60 -12.55 12.88 -17.81
C THR A 60 -11.17 12.59 -17.28
N ALA A 61 -11.07 11.61 -16.38
CA ALA A 61 -9.81 10.95 -16.11
C ALA A 61 -9.25 10.50 -17.46
N ALA A 62 -8.25 11.23 -17.97
CA ALA A 62 -7.54 10.84 -19.17
C ALA A 62 -7.07 9.39 -18.98
N ALA A 63 -7.24 8.56 -20.02
CA ALA A 63 -6.67 7.23 -20.03
C ALA A 63 -5.19 7.34 -19.65
N CYS A 64 -4.76 6.55 -18.67
CA CYS A 64 -3.38 6.59 -18.21
C CYS A 64 -2.44 6.37 -19.38
N ASP A 65 -1.54 7.31 -19.63
CA ASP A 65 -0.40 7.02 -20.48
C ASP A 65 0.42 5.90 -19.82
N ASP A 66 0.94 4.99 -20.64
CA ASP A 66 1.71 3.82 -20.21
C ASP A 66 3.02 4.17 -19.46
N ASN A 67 3.39 5.46 -19.38
CA ASN A 67 4.70 5.94 -18.93
C ASN A 67 4.89 6.04 -17.40
N CYS A 68 3.94 5.56 -16.59
CA CYS A 68 3.96 5.62 -15.11
C CYS A 68 4.02 7.02 -14.47
N ASP A 69 4.17 8.08 -15.26
CA ASP A 69 4.47 9.43 -14.79
C ASP A 69 3.25 10.36 -14.90
N THR A 70 2.31 10.05 -15.81
CA THR A 70 1.05 10.80 -15.97
C THR A 70 0.13 10.58 -14.77
N ALA A 71 -0.43 11.67 -14.24
CA ALA A 71 -1.37 11.59 -13.12
C ALA A 71 -2.70 10.95 -13.58
N CYS A 72 -3.09 9.85 -12.94
CA CYS A 72 -4.39 9.23 -13.10
C CYS A 72 -5.15 9.20 -11.79
N ALA A 73 -6.48 9.03 -11.89
CA ALA A 73 -7.30 8.65 -10.76
C ALA A 73 -7.18 7.13 -10.51
N GLY A 74 -6.78 6.75 -9.29
CA GLY A 74 -6.69 5.36 -8.86
C GLY A 74 -5.30 4.73 -9.03
N GLN A 75 -5.25 3.40 -8.93
CA GLN A 75 -4.01 2.66 -9.10
C GLN A 75 -3.59 2.69 -10.57
N ILE A 76 -2.34 3.03 -10.82
CA ILE A 76 -1.78 3.13 -12.16
C ILE A 76 -1.14 1.80 -12.51
N MET A 77 -1.69 1.14 -13.53
CA MET A 77 -1.04 0.02 -14.22
C MET A 77 -0.17 0.59 -15.33
N CYS A 78 1.12 0.29 -15.35
CA CYS A 78 2.04 0.88 -16.35
C CYS A 78 3.27 0.01 -16.63
N THR A 79 3.96 0.31 -17.73
CA THR A 79 5.26 -0.30 -18.07
C THR A 79 6.36 0.73 -17.87
N PRO A 80 7.17 0.61 -16.81
CA PRO A 80 8.16 1.64 -16.47
C PRO A 80 9.35 1.61 -17.43
N GLU A 81 9.97 2.78 -17.59
CA GLU A 81 11.27 2.92 -18.22
C GLU A 81 12.37 2.14 -17.48
N ALA A 82 13.59 2.16 -18.02
CA ALA A 82 14.75 1.58 -17.37
C ALA A 82 14.98 2.17 -15.96
N ALA A 83 15.25 1.28 -15.01
CA ALA A 83 15.58 1.63 -13.65
C ALA A 83 16.94 2.37 -13.63
N PRO A 84 17.08 3.48 -12.87
CA PRO A 84 18.37 4.13 -12.72
C PRO A 84 19.39 3.21 -12.05
N ALA A 85 20.67 3.49 -12.27
CA ALA A 85 21.75 2.72 -11.65
C ALA A 85 21.70 2.81 -10.11
N GLN A 86 21.14 3.87 -9.54
CA GLN A 86 21.02 4.06 -8.10
C GLN A 86 19.85 4.98 -7.75
N LEU A 87 19.30 4.80 -6.56
CA LEU A 87 18.41 5.74 -5.90
C LEU A 87 18.98 6.06 -4.51
N PRO A 88 18.79 7.29 -3.99
CA PRO A 88 19.27 7.63 -2.67
C PRO A 88 18.53 6.81 -1.60
N GLY A 89 19.25 6.35 -0.57
CA GLY A 89 18.64 5.59 0.54
C GLY A 89 17.78 6.44 1.47
N GLN A 90 18.00 7.75 1.47
CA GLN A 90 17.15 8.76 2.10
C GLN A 90 17.11 10.01 1.23
N TYR A 91 15.93 10.62 1.09
CA TYR A 91 15.73 11.80 0.26
C TYR A 91 14.67 12.72 0.86
N PRO A 92 15.04 13.94 1.27
CA PRO A 92 14.08 14.92 1.75
C PRO A 92 13.29 15.50 0.57
N VAL A 93 11.97 15.64 0.75
CA VAL A 93 11.08 16.34 -0.19
C VAL A 93 10.23 17.32 0.61
N GLY A 94 10.63 18.59 0.58
CA GLY A 94 10.06 19.62 1.44
C GLY A 94 10.08 19.21 2.91
N GLU A 95 8.89 18.96 3.43
CA GLU A 95 8.62 18.66 4.84
C GLU A 95 8.56 17.17 5.18
N PHE A 96 8.79 16.30 4.19
CA PHE A 96 8.74 14.84 4.29
C PHE A 96 10.10 14.21 3.97
N VAL A 97 10.29 12.95 4.33
CA VAL A 97 11.47 12.19 3.94
C VAL A 97 11.07 10.84 3.35
N ILE A 98 11.67 10.49 2.21
CA ILE A 98 11.56 9.16 1.63
C ILE A 98 12.79 8.36 2.05
N GLY A 99 12.58 7.24 2.72
CA GLY A 99 13.61 6.34 3.22
C GLY A 99 13.87 5.16 2.29
N GLY A 100 14.27 4.05 2.91
CA GLY A 100 14.80 2.87 2.22
C GLY A 100 13.82 2.14 1.31
N PHE A 101 14.27 0.96 0.89
CA PHE A 101 13.60 0.12 -0.09
C PHE A 101 13.50 -1.29 0.46
N GLU A 102 12.34 -1.90 0.29
CA GLU A 102 12.03 -3.24 0.75
C GLU A 102 11.25 -3.97 -0.34
N TYR A 103 11.73 -5.15 -0.71
CA TYR A 103 11.09 -6.01 -1.68
C TYR A 103 10.62 -7.29 -1.03
N TRP A 104 9.43 -7.68 -1.44
CA TRP A 104 8.62 -8.74 -0.87
C TRP A 104 8.42 -9.78 -1.98
N PRO A 105 9.29 -10.81 -2.07
CA PRO A 105 9.37 -11.71 -3.22
C PRO A 105 8.38 -12.88 -3.12
N TRP A 106 7.29 -12.85 -3.88
CA TRP A 106 6.20 -13.85 -3.74
C TRP A 106 6.52 -15.19 -4.38
N ALA A 107 7.59 -15.27 -5.17
CA ALA A 107 8.15 -16.53 -5.63
C ALA A 107 8.75 -17.37 -4.48
N GLU A 108 9.09 -16.75 -3.35
CA GLU A 108 9.70 -17.43 -2.22
C GLU A 108 8.65 -18.14 -1.36
N THR A 109 8.92 -19.38 -0.96
CA THR A 109 8.03 -20.10 -0.04
C THR A 109 8.02 -19.44 1.35
N PRO A 110 6.86 -19.19 1.98
CA PRO A 110 6.79 -18.70 3.34
C PRO A 110 7.49 -19.62 4.37
N PRO A 111 7.94 -19.08 5.52
CA PRO A 111 7.87 -17.67 5.93
C PRO A 111 8.89 -16.79 5.17
N LEU A 112 8.46 -15.57 4.82
CA LEU A 112 9.31 -14.60 4.13
C LEU A 112 10.14 -13.76 5.11
N TYR A 113 9.53 -13.32 6.20
CA TYR A 113 10.19 -12.47 7.18
C TYR A 113 10.96 -13.29 8.24
N PRO A 114 12.14 -12.85 8.67
CA PRO A 114 12.92 -11.72 8.13
C PRO A 114 13.83 -12.11 6.96
N ASP A 115 14.13 -13.40 6.82
CA ASP A 115 15.31 -13.88 6.09
C ASP A 115 15.23 -13.75 4.56
N LYS A 116 14.03 -13.68 4.00
CA LYS A 116 13.80 -13.61 2.55
C LYS A 116 13.38 -12.22 2.07
N ILE A 117 13.19 -11.28 3.00
CA ILE A 117 12.93 -9.88 2.68
C ILE A 117 14.21 -9.26 2.15
N LYS A 118 14.08 -8.54 1.03
CA LYS A 118 15.20 -7.99 0.30
C LYS A 118 15.28 -6.48 0.56
N TRP A 119 16.33 -6.07 1.26
CA TRP A 119 16.52 -4.70 1.70
C TRP A 119 17.47 -3.92 0.79
N GLY A 120 17.13 -2.66 0.53
CA GLY A 120 17.90 -1.75 -0.29
C GLY A 120 17.57 -1.87 -1.78
N TYR A 121 17.76 -0.75 -2.50
CA TYR A 121 17.28 -0.60 -3.87
C TYR A 121 17.70 -1.73 -4.83
N LYS A 122 18.93 -2.23 -4.69
CA LYS A 122 19.50 -3.25 -5.58
C LYS A 122 19.10 -4.69 -5.29
N ALA A 123 18.37 -4.93 -4.20
CA ALA A 123 18.04 -6.29 -3.81
C ALA A 123 16.86 -6.88 -4.62
N GLY A 124 15.98 -6.04 -5.18
CA GLY A 124 14.86 -6.49 -6.01
C GLY A 124 15.28 -7.05 -7.37
N THR A 125 14.37 -7.77 -8.03
CA THR A 125 14.57 -8.20 -9.42
C THR A 125 14.67 -7.01 -10.38
N PRO A 126 15.19 -7.18 -11.62
CA PRO A 126 15.26 -6.07 -12.57
C PRO A 126 13.92 -5.40 -12.85
N ALA A 127 12.82 -6.16 -12.93
CA ALA A 127 11.48 -5.60 -13.09
C ALA A 127 11.02 -4.84 -11.84
N ALA A 128 11.24 -5.42 -10.65
CA ALA A 128 10.89 -4.77 -9.40
C ALA A 128 11.67 -3.46 -9.19
N GLN A 129 12.95 -3.41 -9.58
CA GLN A 129 13.74 -2.18 -9.54
C GLN A 129 13.17 -1.07 -10.42
N LYS A 130 12.55 -1.40 -11.56
CA LYS A 130 11.87 -0.42 -12.41
C LYS A 130 10.59 0.10 -11.76
N CYS A 131 9.75 -0.79 -11.23
CA CYS A 131 8.52 -0.40 -10.52
C CYS A 131 8.82 0.42 -9.27
N MET A 132 9.83 0.02 -8.49
CA MET A 132 10.30 0.75 -7.32
C MET A 132 10.75 2.16 -7.72
N ALA A 133 11.52 2.30 -8.81
CA ALA A 133 11.97 3.61 -9.27
C ALA A 133 10.82 4.50 -9.77
N ALA A 134 9.85 3.92 -10.49
CA ALA A 134 8.67 4.65 -10.93
C ALA A 134 7.80 5.10 -9.74
N ALA A 135 7.55 4.21 -8.78
CA ALA A 135 6.79 4.52 -7.57
C ALA A 135 7.49 5.58 -6.70
N TYR A 136 8.82 5.51 -6.60
CA TYR A 136 9.65 6.49 -5.90
C TYR A 136 9.55 7.88 -6.55
N ARG A 137 9.68 7.97 -7.88
CA ARG A 137 9.48 9.24 -8.62
C ARG A 137 8.08 9.79 -8.45
N ARG A 138 7.06 8.94 -8.51
CA ARG A 138 5.67 9.33 -8.31
C ARG A 138 5.46 9.92 -6.92
N LEU A 139 6.01 9.29 -5.88
CA LEU A 139 5.94 9.82 -4.51
C LEU A 139 6.62 11.18 -4.41
N ILE A 140 7.82 11.37 -4.99
CA ILE A 140 8.48 12.68 -5.02
C ILE A 140 7.54 13.75 -5.60
N ARG A 141 6.97 13.50 -6.79
CA ARG A 141 6.06 14.47 -7.45
C ARG A 141 4.85 14.81 -6.58
N ILE A 142 4.29 13.82 -5.88
CA ILE A 142 3.18 14.06 -4.94
C ILE A 142 3.66 14.92 -3.76
N LEU A 143 4.84 14.63 -3.20
CA LEU A 143 5.37 15.34 -2.02
C LEU A 143 5.96 16.73 -2.33
N GLU A 144 6.21 17.06 -3.60
CA GLU A 144 6.52 18.44 -4.03
C GLU A 144 5.33 19.38 -3.81
N ASN A 145 4.10 18.87 -3.93
CA ASN A 145 2.85 19.58 -3.63
C ASN A 145 1.90 18.64 -2.87
N PRO A 146 2.20 18.36 -1.58
CA PRO A 146 1.50 17.31 -0.84
C PRO A 146 0.03 17.68 -0.62
N PRO A 147 -0.89 16.70 -0.67
CA PRO A 147 -2.30 16.97 -0.42
C PRO A 147 -2.51 17.47 1.02
N GLN A 148 -3.49 18.36 1.20
CA GLN A 148 -3.73 19.02 2.50
C GLN A 148 -3.95 18.01 3.63
N GLU A 149 -4.64 16.90 3.36
CA GLU A 149 -4.91 15.89 4.38
C GLU A 149 -3.63 15.20 4.88
N LEU A 150 -2.63 15.05 4.02
CA LEU A 150 -1.32 14.51 4.43
C LEU A 150 -0.54 15.53 5.27
N ILE A 151 -0.63 16.82 4.95
CA ILE A 151 -0.06 17.91 5.75
C ILE A 151 -0.72 17.93 7.14
N ASP A 152 -2.04 17.85 7.20
CA ASP A 152 -2.79 17.86 8.45
C ASP A 152 -2.47 16.62 9.31
N PHE A 153 -2.37 15.45 8.67
CA PHE A 153 -1.94 14.22 9.32
C PHE A 153 -0.54 14.36 9.93
N LYS A 154 0.43 14.86 9.16
CA LYS A 154 1.77 15.16 9.68
C LYS A 154 1.72 16.11 10.87
N LYS A 155 0.97 17.21 10.77
CA LYS A 155 0.89 18.22 11.82
C LYS A 155 0.30 17.66 13.13
N LYS A 156 -0.69 16.78 13.03
CA LYS A 156 -1.36 16.18 14.19
C LYS A 156 -0.52 15.07 14.82
N HIS A 157 0.11 14.21 14.02
CA HIS A 157 0.73 12.96 14.46
C HIS A 157 2.26 12.99 14.45
N GLY A 158 2.89 14.00 13.85
CA GLY A 158 4.34 14.06 13.71
C GLY A 158 4.92 13.03 12.73
N VAL A 159 4.08 12.38 11.93
CA VAL A 159 4.51 11.35 10.96
C VAL A 159 4.82 12.00 9.61
N TYR A 160 6.06 11.87 9.16
CA TYR A 160 6.55 12.49 7.92
C TYR A 160 7.47 11.58 7.09
N SER A 161 7.73 10.35 7.56
CA SER A 161 8.66 9.43 6.90
C SER A 161 7.92 8.39 6.06
N PHE A 162 8.41 8.19 4.85
CA PHE A 162 7.97 7.16 3.93
C PHE A 162 9.04 6.07 3.78
N TYR A 163 8.63 4.84 3.54
CA TYR A 163 9.51 3.72 3.19
C TYR A 163 8.94 3.03 1.96
N ASN A 164 9.78 2.81 0.94
CA ASN A 164 9.31 2.22 -0.31
C ASN A 164 9.23 0.71 -0.18
N TRP A 165 8.04 0.18 -0.43
CA TRP A 165 7.72 -1.23 -0.37
C TRP A 165 7.28 -1.70 -1.75
N ASN A 166 7.77 -2.84 -2.19
CA ASN A 166 7.36 -3.45 -3.44
C ASN A 166 6.97 -4.92 -3.23
N ASN A 167 5.72 -5.25 -3.55
CA ASN A 167 5.28 -6.64 -3.67
C ASN A 167 5.75 -7.17 -5.03
N ASP A 168 6.79 -8.00 -5.00
CA ASP A 168 7.46 -8.52 -6.19
C ASP A 168 6.87 -9.89 -6.54
N TYR A 169 5.93 -9.91 -7.48
CA TYR A 169 5.31 -11.13 -7.99
C TYR A 169 6.10 -11.76 -9.14
N THR A 170 7.31 -11.27 -9.45
CA THR A 170 8.14 -11.92 -10.47
C THR A 170 8.45 -13.36 -10.05
N GLY A 171 8.01 -14.31 -10.86
CA GLY A 171 8.16 -15.74 -10.57
C GLY A 171 7.16 -16.33 -9.57
N ALA A 172 6.15 -15.56 -9.10
CA ALA A 172 5.05 -16.12 -8.32
C ALA A 172 4.30 -17.21 -9.11
N ALA A 173 3.77 -18.20 -8.40
CA ALA A 173 2.93 -19.23 -9.00
C ALA A 173 1.52 -18.69 -9.27
N GLY A 174 0.96 -19.00 -10.44
CA GLY A 174 -0.41 -18.58 -10.77
C GLY A 174 -0.63 -17.06 -10.74
N ASP A 175 -1.78 -16.65 -10.21
CA ASP A 175 -2.21 -15.25 -10.07
C ASP A 175 -2.11 -14.79 -8.60
N ASP A 176 -1.22 -15.41 -7.83
CA ASP A 176 -1.01 -15.08 -6.41
C ASP A 176 -0.56 -13.62 -6.25
N ILE A 177 -1.42 -12.82 -5.63
CA ILE A 177 -1.14 -11.43 -5.26
C ILE A 177 -1.37 -11.22 -3.76
N ALA A 178 -0.72 -10.22 -3.19
CA ALA A 178 -0.93 -9.86 -1.80
C ALA A 178 -2.42 -9.51 -1.54
N PRO A 179 -2.98 -9.79 -0.36
CA PRO A 179 -4.32 -9.33 -0.02
C PRO A 179 -4.44 -7.80 -0.17
N ALA A 180 -5.63 -7.29 -0.49
CA ALA A 180 -5.84 -5.88 -0.86
C ALA A 180 -5.30 -4.87 0.18
N GLN A 181 -5.37 -5.20 1.48
CA GLN A 181 -4.82 -4.37 2.55
C GLN A 181 -3.28 -4.23 2.51
N TYR A 182 -2.59 -5.15 1.83
CA TYR A 182 -1.15 -5.11 1.57
C TYR A 182 -0.76 -4.49 0.22
N GLN A 183 -1.73 -3.91 -0.48
CA GLN A 183 -1.51 -3.19 -1.72
C GLN A 183 -1.71 -1.67 -1.55
N LEU A 184 -2.04 -1.20 -0.35
CA LEU A 184 -2.35 0.19 -0.04
C LEU A 184 -1.36 0.77 0.98
N PRO A 185 -1.20 2.12 1.07
CA PRO A 185 -0.35 2.70 2.08
C PRO A 185 -0.83 2.33 3.48
N TRP A 186 0.11 2.05 4.37
CA TRP A 186 -0.19 1.84 5.78
C TRP A 186 0.84 2.50 6.68
N LEU A 187 0.51 2.57 7.96
CA LEU A 187 1.39 3.08 8.98
C LEU A 187 2.05 1.92 9.73
N TYR A 188 3.36 1.78 9.58
CA TYR A 188 4.19 0.83 10.29
C TYR A 188 4.74 1.47 11.57
N GLU A 189 4.66 0.76 12.68
CA GLU A 189 5.16 1.18 14.01
C GLU A 189 4.79 2.63 14.40
N LYS A 190 3.62 3.10 13.94
CA LYS A 190 3.06 4.44 14.20
C LYS A 190 3.88 5.64 13.68
N ASN A 191 5.01 5.44 13.03
CA ASN A 191 5.90 6.54 12.62
C ASN A 191 6.38 6.48 11.16
N LEU A 192 6.10 5.38 10.45
CA LEU A 192 6.62 5.13 9.12
C LEU A 192 5.51 4.75 8.15
N ILE A 193 5.29 5.57 7.13
CA ILE A 193 4.31 5.28 6.09
C ILE A 193 4.98 4.33 5.08
N LYS A 194 4.45 3.13 4.89
CA LYS A 194 4.89 2.27 3.78
C LYS A 194 4.21 2.73 2.50
N TRP A 195 4.99 3.19 1.53
CA TRP A 195 4.54 3.53 0.19
C TRP A 195 4.63 2.27 -0.68
N ILE A 196 3.48 1.73 -1.07
CA ILE A 196 3.40 0.41 -1.71
C ILE A 196 3.43 0.56 -3.23
N SER A 197 4.16 -0.35 -3.87
CA SER A 197 4.08 -0.63 -5.30
C SER A 197 3.97 -2.15 -5.52
N GLY A 198 3.46 -2.55 -6.68
CA GLY A 198 3.41 -3.95 -7.11
C GLY A 198 4.22 -4.16 -8.38
N THR A 199 4.83 -5.33 -8.51
CA THR A 199 5.48 -5.77 -9.75
C THR A 199 4.85 -7.09 -10.18
N HIS A 200 4.10 -7.08 -11.27
CA HIS A 200 3.47 -8.26 -11.82
C HIS A 200 4.48 -9.20 -12.50
N ARG A 201 4.02 -10.42 -12.79
CA ARG A 201 4.81 -11.47 -13.44
C ARG A 201 5.36 -11.06 -14.81
N ASP A 202 4.63 -10.24 -15.54
CA ASP A 202 5.02 -9.70 -16.85
C ASP A 202 5.93 -8.45 -16.74
N GLY A 203 6.21 -7.99 -15.52
CA GLY A 203 7.02 -6.82 -15.23
C GLY A 203 6.26 -5.49 -15.29
N THR A 204 4.95 -5.51 -15.50
CA THR A 204 4.12 -4.32 -15.31
C THR A 204 4.04 -3.92 -13.84
N CYS A 205 3.81 -2.64 -13.59
CA CYS A 205 3.78 -2.08 -12.25
C CYS A 205 2.36 -1.67 -11.86
N VAL A 206 2.06 -1.84 -10.58
CA VAL A 206 0.95 -1.16 -9.91
C VAL A 206 1.56 -0.04 -9.06
N ILE A 207 1.19 1.20 -9.33
CA ILE A 207 1.70 2.37 -8.60
C ILE A 207 0.52 3.15 -8.03
N LEU A 208 0.65 3.56 -6.78
CA LEU A 208 -0.36 4.35 -6.10
C LEU A 208 -0.31 5.82 -6.53
N ASP A 209 -1.45 6.51 -6.42
CA ASP A 209 -1.62 7.92 -6.73
C ASP A 209 -1.84 8.78 -5.48
N VAL A 210 -2.12 10.07 -5.70
CA VAL A 210 -2.41 11.03 -4.63
C VAL A 210 -3.68 10.66 -3.84
N LYS A 211 -4.69 10.06 -4.49
CA LYS A 211 -5.95 9.67 -3.85
C LYS A 211 -5.69 8.66 -2.73
N HIS A 212 -4.79 7.71 -2.94
CA HIS A 212 -4.44 6.73 -1.91
C HIS A 212 -3.80 7.35 -0.68
N LEU A 213 -2.98 8.40 -0.83
CA LEU A 213 -2.42 9.13 0.32
C LEU A 213 -3.48 9.96 1.05
N VAL A 214 -4.42 10.56 0.30
CA VAL A 214 -5.56 11.28 0.88
C VAL A 214 -6.43 10.34 1.69
N ASP A 215 -6.81 9.20 1.11
CA ASP A 215 -7.64 8.19 1.78
C ASP A 215 -6.92 7.63 3.01
N PHE A 216 -5.62 7.32 2.89
CA PHE A 216 -4.77 6.90 3.99
C PHE A 216 -4.78 7.92 5.13
N ALA A 217 -4.47 9.19 4.83
CA ALA A 217 -4.42 10.25 5.82
C ALA A 217 -5.77 10.44 6.52
N LYS A 218 -6.87 10.51 5.75
CA LYS A 218 -8.23 10.63 6.31
C LYS A 218 -8.56 9.46 7.23
N LYS A 219 -8.30 8.23 6.79
CA LYS A 219 -8.56 7.02 7.59
C LYS A 219 -7.73 7.00 8.87
N CYS A 220 -6.45 7.38 8.81
CA CYS A 220 -5.61 7.46 10.00
C CYS A 220 -6.03 8.59 10.95
N MET A 221 -6.50 9.72 10.42
CA MET A 221 -7.00 10.84 11.23
C MET A 221 -8.24 10.48 12.05
N THR A 222 -9.08 9.57 11.56
CA THR A 222 -10.30 9.10 12.24
C THR A 222 -10.05 7.86 13.11
N ALA A 223 -9.33 6.87 12.60
CA ALA A 223 -9.06 5.62 13.30
C ALA A 223 -8.09 5.80 14.49
N TYR A 224 -7.31 6.87 14.50
CA TYR A 224 -6.33 7.13 15.54
C TYR A 224 -6.42 8.57 16.09
N PRO A 225 -6.94 8.76 17.32
CA PRO A 225 -6.67 10.00 18.05
C PRO A 225 -5.19 10.12 18.47
N ASN A 226 -4.47 8.99 18.60
CA ASN A 226 -3.09 8.89 19.10
C ASN A 226 -2.18 8.00 18.22
N CYS A 227 -2.26 8.12 16.89
CA CYS A 227 -1.19 7.61 16.02
C CYS A 227 0.08 8.40 16.29
#